data_AF-A0A1E9JSC6-F1
#
_entry.id   AF-A0A1E9JSC6-F1
#
_cell.length_a   1.000
_cell.length_b   1.000
_cell.length_c   1.000
_cell.angle_alpha   90.00
_cell.angle_beta   90.00
_cell.angle_gamma   90.00
#
_symmetry.space_group_name_H-M   'P 1'
#
loop_
_entity.id
_entity.type
_entity.pdbx_description
1 polymer ?
#
loop_
_entity_poly.entity_id
_entity_poly.type
_entity_poly.pdbx_seq_one_letter_code
_entity_poly.pdbx_strand_id
1 'polypeptide(L)'
;MKDKITALEEKLMKVNLKLKKYNREGINPRKARTKHLIEIGALLEIAEVDQEDKGILLGYFLNLKNYNAEERKKMKLLGDKVLNQRKEEREQRKKLIGEKEIQELLKLSKEKNIFETIVNDFKKKLLEELTIKEYRIILDKYSD
;
A
#
# COMPACT_ATOMS: atom_id res chain seq x y z
N MET A 1 -40.57 6.83 42.69
CA MET A 1 -40.46 7.31 41.28
C MET A 1 -39.00 7.45 40.86
N LYS A 2 -38.16 8.08 41.70
CA LYS A 2 -36.70 8.17 41.51
C LYS A 2 -36.00 6.81 41.37
N ASP A 3 -36.34 5.82 42.20
CA ASP A 3 -35.69 4.49 42.15
C ASP A 3 -35.93 3.73 40.84
N LYS A 4 -37.10 3.94 40.21
CA LYS A 4 -37.41 3.37 38.89
C LYS A 4 -36.60 4.06 37.78
N ILE A 5 -36.35 5.36 37.91
CA ILE A 5 -35.52 6.13 36.97
C ILE A 5 -34.07 5.66 37.08
N THR A 6 -33.54 5.55 38.30
CA THR A 6 -32.17 5.06 38.55
C THR A 6 -31.98 3.63 38.02
N ALA A 7 -32.95 2.73 38.25
CA ALA A 7 -32.91 1.38 37.72
C ALA A 7 -32.93 1.32 36.18
N LEU A 8 -33.60 2.28 35.52
CA LEU A 8 -33.63 2.40 34.06
C LEU A 8 -32.30 2.95 33.52
N GLU A 9 -31.71 3.93 34.20
CA GLU A 9 -30.40 4.49 33.86
C GLU A 9 -29.29 3.42 33.95
N GLU A 10 -29.32 2.59 34.99
CA GLU A 10 -28.38 1.47 35.11
C GLU A 10 -28.54 0.42 34.00
N LYS A 11 -29.79 0.11 33.61
CA LYS A 11 -30.07 -0.80 32.49
C LYS A 11 -29.58 -0.21 31.17
N LEU A 12 -29.84 1.08 30.93
CA LEU A 12 -29.37 1.81 29.75
C LEU A 12 -27.84 1.79 29.68
N MET A 13 -27.16 2.04 30.80
CA MET A 13 -25.70 1.96 30.89
C MET A 13 -25.18 0.57 30.54
N LYS A 14 -25.78 -0.50 31.10
CA LYS A 14 -25.41 -1.89 30.80
C LYS A 14 -25.61 -2.24 29.31
N VAL A 15 -26.71 -1.80 28.70
CA VAL A 15 -26.97 -2.00 27.27
C VAL A 15 -25.94 -1.25 26.41
N ASN A 16 -25.65 0.01 26.73
CA ASN A 16 -24.66 0.80 26.02
C ASN A 16 -23.24 0.21 26.11
N LEU A 17 -22.87 -0.37 27.26
CA LEU A 17 -21.60 -1.09 27.41
C LEU A 17 -21.55 -2.35 26.55
N LYS A 18 -22.63 -3.13 26.50
CA LYS A 18 -22.73 -4.31 25.61
C LYS A 18 -22.66 -3.90 24.13
N LEU A 19 -23.32 -2.81 23.74
CA LEU A 19 -23.28 -2.29 22.38
C LEU A 19 -21.87 -1.82 21.99
N LYS A 20 -21.18 -1.11 22.88
CA LYS A 20 -19.77 -0.71 22.69
C LYS A 20 -18.85 -1.92 22.54
N LYS A 21 -19.06 -2.98 23.34
CA LYS A 21 -18.30 -4.23 23.26
C LYS A 21 -18.57 -4.95 21.93
N TYR A 22 -19.83 -5.14 21.55
CA TYR A 22 -20.24 -5.72 20.27
C TYR A 22 -19.69 -4.92 19.07
N ASN A 23 -19.73 -3.59 19.14
CA ASN A 23 -19.16 -2.76 18.08
C ASN A 23 -17.63 -2.93 18.02
N ARG A 24 -16.91 -2.91 19.14
CA ARG A 24 -15.45 -3.14 19.14
C ARG A 24 -15.08 -4.53 18.62
N GLU A 25 -15.79 -5.57 19.08
CA GLU A 25 -15.57 -6.96 18.70
C GLU A 25 -16.04 -7.27 17.27
N GLY A 26 -17.04 -6.56 16.73
CA GLY A 26 -17.52 -6.70 15.36
C GLY A 26 -16.79 -5.81 14.34
N ILE A 27 -16.22 -4.67 14.77
CA ILE A 27 -15.39 -3.80 13.94
C ILE A 27 -14.09 -4.50 13.54
N ASN A 28 -13.49 -5.29 14.43
CA ASN A 28 -12.22 -5.97 14.15
C ASN A 28 -12.34 -7.05 13.04
N PRO A 29 -13.31 -7.98 13.08
CA PRO A 29 -13.54 -8.96 12.02
C PRO A 29 -13.95 -8.33 10.68
N ARG A 30 -14.77 -7.28 10.70
CA ARG A 30 -15.16 -6.58 9.46
C ARG A 30 -13.98 -5.88 8.81
N LYS A 31 -13.13 -5.22 9.61
CA LYS A 31 -11.90 -4.60 9.12
C LYS A 31 -10.91 -5.65 8.61
N ALA A 32 -10.73 -6.75 9.33
CA ALA A 32 -9.87 -7.86 8.90
C ALA A 32 -10.36 -8.46 7.58
N ARG A 33 -11.67 -8.71 7.45
CA ARG A 33 -12.28 -9.17 6.20
C ARG A 33 -12.08 -8.18 5.06
N THR A 34 -12.31 -6.89 5.31
CA THR A 34 -12.12 -5.85 4.29
C THR A 34 -10.67 -5.80 3.82
N LYS A 35 -9.72 -5.81 4.77
CA LYS A 35 -8.28 -5.85 4.47
C LYS A 35 -7.92 -7.09 3.64
N HIS A 36 -8.41 -8.26 4.05
CA HIS A 36 -8.17 -9.50 3.33
C HIS A 36 -8.70 -9.47 1.89
N LEU A 37 -9.92 -8.95 1.68
CA LEU A 37 -10.49 -8.81 0.34
C LEU A 37 -9.72 -7.81 -0.52
N ILE A 38 -9.22 -6.71 0.07
CA ILE A 38 -8.34 -5.77 -0.63
C ILE A 38 -7.03 -6.43 -1.03
N GLU A 39 -6.41 -7.20 -0.12
CA GLU A 39 -5.17 -7.94 -0.40
C GLU A 39 -5.37 -8.93 -1.56
N ILE A 40 -6.48 -9.69 -1.57
CA ILE A 40 -6.81 -10.60 -2.67
C ILE A 40 -7.05 -9.83 -3.97
N GLY A 41 -7.85 -8.76 -3.95
CA GLY A 41 -8.12 -7.96 -5.14
C GLY A 41 -6.85 -7.40 -5.76
N ALA A 42 -5.92 -6.89 -4.93
CA ALA A 42 -4.62 -6.41 -5.39
C ALA A 42 -3.77 -7.52 -6.03
N LEU A 43 -3.86 -8.77 -5.55
CA LEU A 43 -3.17 -9.90 -6.20
C LEU A 43 -3.74 -10.20 -7.58
N LEU A 44 -5.05 -10.07 -7.78
CA LEU A 44 -5.69 -10.26 -9.09
C LEU A 44 -5.28 -9.16 -10.06
N GLU A 45 -5.23 -7.90 -9.61
CA GLU A 45 -4.77 -6.77 -10.41
C GLU A 45 -3.29 -6.94 -10.80
N ILE A 46 -2.43 -7.38 -9.87
CA ILE A 46 -1.03 -7.70 -10.17
C ILE A 46 -0.90 -8.81 -11.22
N ALA A 47 -1.82 -9.78 -11.19
CA ALA A 47 -1.86 -10.88 -12.15
C ALA A 47 -2.61 -10.53 -13.44
N GLU A 48 -3.16 -9.31 -13.57
CA GLU A 48 -3.92 -8.83 -14.72
C GLU A 48 -5.16 -9.69 -15.05
N VAL A 49 -5.79 -10.26 -14.01
CA VAL A 49 -6.98 -11.12 -14.14
C VAL A 49 -8.17 -10.58 -13.35
N ASP A 50 -8.09 -9.36 -12.81
CA ASP A 50 -9.15 -8.75 -12.00
C ASP A 50 -10.43 -8.41 -12.79
N GLN A 51 -10.33 -8.39 -14.12
CA GLN A 51 -11.46 -8.17 -15.04
C GLN A 51 -12.03 -9.47 -15.65
N GLU A 52 -11.46 -10.63 -15.30
CA GLU A 52 -11.95 -11.92 -15.81
C GLU A 52 -13.34 -12.28 -15.27
N ASP A 53 -14.03 -13.17 -15.99
CA ASP A 53 -15.35 -13.64 -15.56
C ASP A 53 -15.29 -14.32 -14.19
N LYS A 54 -16.28 -14.04 -13.34
CA LYS A 54 -16.33 -14.54 -11.95
C LYS A 54 -16.36 -16.06 -11.89
N GLY A 55 -17.02 -16.72 -12.86
CA GLY A 55 -17.07 -18.17 -12.96
C GLY A 55 -15.70 -18.75 -13.33
N ILE A 56 -14.99 -18.11 -14.26
CA ILE A 56 -13.62 -18.48 -14.65
C ILE A 56 -12.68 -18.37 -13.45
N LEU A 57 -12.68 -17.23 -12.75
CA LEU A 57 -11.85 -17.01 -11.56
C LEU A 57 -12.15 -18.04 -10.46
N LEU A 58 -13.43 -18.28 -10.17
CA LEU A 58 -13.82 -19.28 -9.18
C LEU A 58 -13.37 -20.69 -9.58
N GLY A 59 -13.55 -21.07 -10.85
CA GLY A 59 -13.08 -22.35 -11.38
C GLY A 59 -11.57 -22.52 -11.23
N TYR A 60 -10.80 -21.49 -11.56
CA TYR A 60 -9.35 -21.47 -11.37
C TYR A 60 -8.94 -21.68 -9.91
N PHE A 61 -9.56 -20.97 -8.96
CA PHE A 61 -9.24 -21.13 -7.53
C PHE A 61 -9.67 -22.49 -6.98
N LEU A 62 -10.78 -23.04 -7.44
CA LEU A 62 -11.22 -24.39 -7.04
C LEU A 62 -10.24 -25.46 -7.52
N ASN A 63 -9.67 -25.28 -8.72
CA ASN A 63 -8.70 -26.21 -9.28
C ASN A 63 -7.40 -26.29 -8.47
N LEU A 64 -7.10 -25.29 -7.63
CA LEU A 64 -5.93 -25.29 -6.75
C LEU A 64 -5.91 -26.52 -5.81
N LYS A 65 -7.09 -27.07 -5.45
CA LYS A 65 -7.19 -28.28 -4.62
C LYS A 65 -6.64 -29.53 -5.31
N ASN A 66 -6.66 -29.55 -6.63
CA ASN A 66 -6.18 -30.68 -7.44
C ASN A 66 -4.66 -30.67 -7.62
N TYR A 67 -3.98 -29.60 -7.21
CA TYR A 67 -2.54 -29.48 -7.38
C TYR A 67 -1.80 -30.33 -6.35
N ASN A 68 -0.84 -31.11 -6.83
CA ASN A 68 0.09 -31.87 -6.00
C ASN A 68 1.13 -30.94 -5.33
N ALA A 69 1.98 -31.50 -4.48
CA ALA A 69 2.96 -30.73 -3.71
C ALA A 69 3.95 -29.96 -4.60
N GLU A 70 4.43 -30.57 -5.69
CA GLU A 70 5.39 -29.94 -6.60
C GLU A 70 4.73 -28.81 -7.42
N GLU A 71 3.50 -29.01 -7.88
CA GLU A 71 2.73 -27.97 -8.57
C GLU A 71 2.48 -26.76 -7.65
N ARG A 72 2.07 -27.00 -6.40
CA ARG A 72 1.91 -25.93 -5.40
C ARG A 72 3.20 -25.19 -5.13
N LYS A 73 4.33 -25.90 -5.03
CA LYS A 73 5.66 -25.31 -4.85
C LYS A 73 6.04 -24.44 -6.04
N LYS A 74 5.81 -24.92 -7.27
CA LYS A 74 6.05 -24.15 -8.50
C LYS A 74 5.22 -22.87 -8.53
N MET A 75 3.92 -22.95 -8.20
CA MET A 75 3.04 -21.77 -8.14
C MET A 75 3.52 -20.76 -7.10
N LYS A 76 3.89 -21.24 -5.90
CA LYS A 76 4.44 -20.38 -4.85
C LYS A 76 5.71 -19.67 -5.30
N LEU A 77 6.65 -20.39 -5.91
CA LEU A 77 7.90 -19.80 -6.41
C LEU A 77 7.64 -18.71 -7.47
N LEU A 78 6.69 -18.93 -8.38
CA LEU A 78 6.29 -17.93 -9.37
C LEU A 78 5.72 -16.68 -8.69
N GLY A 79 4.78 -16.85 -7.76
CA GLY A 79 4.19 -15.75 -7.00
C GLY A 79 5.23 -14.98 -6.19
N ASP A 80 6.10 -15.68 -5.45
CA ASP A 80 7.16 -15.08 -4.65
C ASP A 80 8.13 -14.26 -5.51
N LYS A 81 8.47 -14.74 -6.72
CA LYS A 81 9.32 -14.01 -7.67
C LYS A 81 8.71 -12.66 -8.05
N VAL A 82 7.44 -12.63 -8.43
CA VAL A 82 6.72 -11.39 -8.80
C VAL A 82 6.63 -10.44 -7.60
N LEU A 83 6.28 -10.97 -6.41
CA LEU A 83 6.18 -10.15 -5.19
C LEU A 83 7.53 -9.53 -4.79
N ASN A 84 8.62 -10.29 -4.89
CA ASN A 84 9.96 -9.82 -4.60
C ASN A 84 10.42 -8.76 -5.59
N GLN A 85 10.22 -8.98 -6.90
CA GLN A 85 10.53 -7.98 -7.92
C GLN A 85 9.80 -6.66 -7.64
N ARG A 86 8.49 -6.70 -7.35
CA ARG A 86 7.73 -5.48 -7.00
C ARG A 86 8.19 -4.84 -5.70
N LYS A 87 8.74 -5.60 -4.76
CA LYS A 87 9.34 -5.06 -3.54
C LYS A 87 10.63 -4.33 -3.88
N GLU A 88 11.51 -4.93 -4.66
CA GLU A 88 12.76 -4.32 -5.13
C GLU A 88 12.51 -3.04 -5.92
N GLU A 89 11.56 -3.05 -6.86
CA GLU A 89 11.17 -1.85 -7.63
C GLU A 89 10.68 -0.72 -6.71
N ARG A 90 9.91 -1.04 -5.67
CA ARG A 90 9.45 -0.06 -4.68
C ARG A 90 10.62 0.52 -3.88
N GLU A 91 11.57 -0.30 -3.48
CA GLU A 91 12.75 0.16 -2.76
C GLU A 91 13.67 0.99 -3.66
N GLN A 92 13.85 0.60 -4.93
CA GLN A 92 14.57 1.39 -5.92
C GLN A 92 13.91 2.76 -6.16
N ARG A 93 12.57 2.83 -6.22
CA ARG A 93 11.84 4.10 -6.34
C ARG A 93 12.06 5.03 -5.16
N LYS A 94 12.27 4.48 -3.95
CA LYS A 94 12.55 5.25 -2.74
C LYS A 94 14.03 5.59 -2.57
N LYS A 95 14.92 5.00 -3.38
CA LYS A 95 16.34 5.20 -3.25
C LYS A 95 16.68 6.67 -3.44
N LEU A 96 17.23 7.27 -2.38
CA LEU A 96 17.66 8.66 -2.35
C LEU A 96 18.94 8.83 -3.14
N ILE A 97 19.18 10.06 -3.58
CA ILE A 97 20.39 10.44 -4.29
C ILE A 97 21.59 10.46 -3.35
N GLY A 98 22.78 10.22 -3.88
CA GLY A 98 24.02 10.24 -3.12
C GLY A 98 24.75 11.57 -3.24
N GLU A 99 25.93 11.63 -2.63
CA GLU A 99 26.78 12.83 -2.64
C GLU A 99 27.13 13.29 -4.06
N LYS A 100 27.39 12.36 -4.99
CA LYS A 100 27.77 12.69 -6.37
C LYS A 100 26.63 13.42 -7.09
N GLU A 101 25.43 12.88 -7.01
CA GLU A 101 24.23 13.47 -7.61
C GLU A 101 23.89 14.82 -6.96
N ILE A 102 24.06 14.95 -5.64
CA ILE A 102 23.88 16.24 -4.94
C ILE A 102 24.88 17.28 -5.47
N GLN A 103 26.16 16.92 -5.64
CA GLN A 103 27.16 17.84 -6.17
C GLN A 103 26.86 18.27 -7.60
N GLU A 104 26.31 17.38 -8.42
CA GLU A 104 25.88 17.68 -9.79
C GLU A 104 24.69 18.66 -9.79
N LEU A 105 23.67 18.42 -8.97
CA LEU A 105 22.55 19.35 -8.80
C LEU A 105 23.00 20.71 -8.26
N LEU A 106 23.95 20.75 -7.31
CA LEU A 106 24.49 22.00 -6.82
C LEU A 106 25.19 22.81 -7.91
N LYS A 107 25.92 22.16 -8.83
CA LYS A 107 26.51 22.83 -9.99
C LYS A 107 25.42 23.37 -10.91
N LEU A 108 24.45 22.53 -11.28
CA LEU A 108 23.33 22.91 -12.14
C LEU A 108 22.52 24.08 -11.57
N SER A 109 22.34 24.12 -10.25
CA SER A 109 21.61 25.18 -9.55
C SER A 109 22.25 26.56 -9.65
N LYS A 110 23.54 26.65 -10.00
CA LYS A 110 24.22 27.93 -10.20
C LYS A 110 23.75 28.64 -11.46
N GLU A 111 23.34 27.87 -12.46
CA GLU A 111 22.98 28.36 -13.79
C GLU A 111 21.48 28.29 -14.06
N LYS A 112 20.78 27.37 -13.39
CA LYS A 112 19.37 27.06 -13.60
C LYS A 112 18.60 27.11 -12.28
N ASN A 113 17.35 27.56 -12.31
CA ASN A 113 16.49 27.62 -11.12
C ASN A 113 15.86 26.26 -10.77
N ILE A 114 16.70 25.27 -10.42
CA ILE A 114 16.22 23.91 -10.15
C ILE A 114 15.46 23.79 -8.81
N PHE A 115 15.74 24.68 -7.85
CA PHE A 115 15.11 24.64 -6.52
C PHE A 115 13.61 24.92 -6.57
N GLU A 116 13.16 25.73 -7.52
CA GLU A 116 11.74 25.96 -7.76
C GLU A 116 11.02 24.66 -8.13
N THR A 117 11.59 23.86 -9.03
CA THR A 117 11.07 22.52 -9.38
C THR A 117 11.07 21.58 -8.17
N ILE A 118 12.13 21.61 -7.34
CA ILE A 118 12.22 20.73 -6.16
C ILE A 118 11.11 21.04 -5.15
N VAL A 119 10.85 22.32 -4.89
CA VAL A 119 9.84 22.76 -3.92
C VAL A 119 8.43 22.58 -4.49
N ASN A 120 8.19 22.99 -5.74
CA ASN A 120 6.84 23.03 -6.29
C ASN A 120 6.38 21.66 -6.81
N ASP A 121 7.25 20.95 -7.54
CA ASP A 121 6.88 19.70 -8.21
C ASP A 121 7.03 18.51 -7.27
N PHE A 122 8.12 18.45 -6.49
CA PHE A 122 8.41 17.32 -5.60
C PHE A 122 8.07 17.57 -4.13
N LYS A 123 7.72 18.80 -3.76
CA LYS A 123 7.37 19.19 -2.37
C LYS A 123 8.46 18.87 -1.35
N LYS A 124 9.72 19.01 -1.77
CA LYS A 124 10.91 18.74 -0.96
C LYS A 124 11.69 20.03 -0.69
N LYS A 125 12.48 20.02 0.38
CA LYS A 125 13.26 21.19 0.80
C LYS A 125 14.75 20.98 0.65
N LEU A 126 15.21 19.74 0.83
CA LEU A 126 16.63 19.39 0.80
C LEU A 126 16.93 18.47 -0.38
N LEU A 127 18.12 18.62 -0.97
CA LEU A 127 18.53 17.78 -2.11
C LEU A 127 18.63 16.30 -1.72
N GLU A 128 19.11 16.02 -0.51
CA GLU A 128 19.21 14.66 0.04
C GLU A 128 17.86 13.94 0.19
N GLU A 129 16.75 14.67 0.18
CA GLU A 129 15.40 14.08 0.18
C GLU A 129 14.98 13.58 -1.21
N LEU A 130 15.70 13.96 -2.27
CA LEU A 130 15.36 13.57 -3.64
C LEU A 130 15.67 12.10 -3.89
N THR A 131 14.76 11.43 -4.57
CA THR A 131 14.96 10.09 -5.11
C THR A 131 15.77 10.16 -6.39
N ILE A 132 16.43 9.05 -6.75
CA ILE A 132 17.15 8.93 -8.03
C ILE A 132 16.22 9.22 -9.23
N LYS A 133 14.92 8.87 -9.10
CA LYS A 133 13.95 9.15 -10.15
C LYS A 133 13.71 10.65 -10.32
N GLU A 134 13.48 11.38 -9.22
CA GLU A 134 13.28 12.83 -9.27
C GLU A 134 14.54 13.56 -9.74
N TYR A 135 15.71 13.09 -9.31
CA TYR A 135 16.99 13.58 -9.83
C TYR A 135 17.08 13.51 -11.35
N ARG A 136 16.74 12.36 -11.95
CA ARG A 136 16.73 12.19 -13.41
C ARG A 136 15.74 13.14 -14.09
N ILE A 137 14.55 13.34 -13.51
CA ILE A 137 13.56 14.30 -14.03
C ILE A 137 14.12 15.73 -14.03
N ILE A 138 14.89 16.12 -13.01
CA ILE A 138 15.54 17.44 -12.95
C ILE A 138 16.58 17.55 -14.07
N LEU A 139 17.44 16.54 -14.24
CA LEU A 139 18.43 16.55 -15.32
C LEU A 139 17.75 16.62 -16.69
N ASP A 140 16.76 15.78 -16.97
CA ASP A 140 16.04 15.80 -18.27
C ASP A 140 15.38 17.17 -18.56
N LYS A 141 15.03 17.94 -17.52
CA LYS A 141 14.37 19.25 -17.65
C LYS A 141 15.36 20.42 -17.80
N TYR A 142 16.59 20.29 -17.31
CA TYR A 142 17.51 21.41 -17.15
C TYR A 142 18.92 21.18 -17.71
N SER A 143 19.27 19.95 -18.03
CA SER A 143 20.50 19.58 -18.73
C SER A 143 20.26 19.65 -20.24
N ASP A 144 20.32 20.87 -20.76
CA ASP A 144 20.62 21.14 -22.17
C ASP A 144 22.14 21.15 -22.39
#